data_AF-A0A6A1V4B9-F1
#
_entry.id   AF-A0A6A1V4B9-F1
#
_cell.length_a   1.000
_cell.length_b   1.000
_cell.length_c   1.000
_cell.angle_alpha   90.00
_cell.angle_beta   90.00
_cell.angle_gamma   90.00
#
_symmetry.space_group_name_H-M   'P 1'
#
loop_
_entity.id
_entity.type
_entity.pdbx_description
1 polymer ?
#
loop_
_entity_poly.entity_id
_entity_poly.type
_entity_poly.pdbx_seq_one_letter_code
_entity_poly.pdbx_strand_id
1 'polypeptide(L)'
;MSVSHITGSSGTVESGASTEGPKCYCDLKAKSTIAFTKENFGRRFWGCVKFKDGGHCNYFAWRDPKMCSYGRRVITKLRAMHSQSRGEQCTWESIEREPRHETEVIVAMTEQHREEIVNMSKQHCIEIEKLNVQNRANIDAMIVQHRLEIDVERRVSDVKISGYRAALGVCLFLIFGIFAAHIFSTGLCTPLKLMLAA
;
A
#
# COMPACT_ATOMS: atom_id res chain seq x y z
N MET A 1 -10.70 -14.11 15.96
CA MET A 1 -11.21 -13.05 16.86
C MET A 1 -12.27 -13.66 17.75
N SER A 2 -11.92 -13.94 19.01
CA SER A 2 -12.88 -14.38 20.03
C SER A 2 -12.40 -13.83 21.37
N VAL A 3 -12.95 -12.68 21.79
CA VAL A 3 -12.61 -12.02 23.04
C VAL A 3 -13.49 -12.60 24.14
N SER A 4 -12.93 -13.41 25.02
CA SER A 4 -13.61 -13.84 26.24
C SER A 4 -13.44 -12.76 27.31
N HIS A 5 -14.37 -11.82 27.35
CA HIS A 5 -14.56 -10.93 28.48
C HIS A 5 -14.98 -11.76 29.70
N ILE A 6 -14.08 -11.91 30.67
CA ILE A 6 -14.47 -12.42 32.00
C ILE A 6 -15.12 -11.26 32.74
N THR A 7 -16.42 -11.10 32.53
CA THR A 7 -17.31 -10.34 33.40
C THR A 7 -17.23 -10.95 34.79
N GLY A 8 -16.69 -10.19 35.75
CA GLY A 8 -16.71 -10.55 37.16
C GLY A 8 -18.15 -10.60 37.65
N SER A 9 -18.76 -11.78 37.59
CA SER A 9 -20.05 -12.04 38.21
C SER A 9 -19.93 -11.78 39.71
N SER A 10 -20.67 -10.80 40.22
CA SER A 10 -21.04 -10.75 41.63
C SER A 10 -21.96 -11.94 41.89
N GLY A 11 -21.36 -13.10 42.08
CA GLY A 11 -22.03 -14.30 42.54
C GLY A 11 -22.42 -14.10 44.00
N THR A 12 -23.58 -13.49 44.22
CA THR A 12 -24.32 -13.65 45.46
C THR A 12 -24.78 -15.10 45.51
N VAL A 13 -23.90 -15.99 45.96
CA VAL A 13 -24.30 -17.35 46.33
C VAL A 13 -24.91 -17.25 47.72
N GLU A 14 -26.19 -16.88 47.74
CA GLU A 14 -27.07 -17.22 48.85
C GLU A 14 -27.20 -18.75 48.86
N SER A 15 -26.58 -19.39 49.84
CA SER A 15 -26.91 -20.77 50.21
C SER A 15 -26.96 -20.83 51.72
N GLY A 16 -28.18 -21.06 52.22
CA GLY A 16 -28.59 -20.85 53.59
C GLY A 16 -27.83 -21.68 54.62
N ALA A 17 -27.25 -20.97 55.59
CA ALA A 17 -26.97 -21.44 56.94
C ALA A 17 -26.73 -20.21 57.85
N SER A 18 -27.67 -19.98 58.77
CA SER A 18 -27.66 -19.01 59.90
C SER A 18 -27.21 -17.57 59.63
N THR A 19 -28.19 -16.67 59.51
CA THR A 19 -28.04 -15.23 59.24
C THR A 19 -27.58 -14.36 60.42
N GLU A 20 -26.87 -14.87 61.44
CA GLU A 20 -26.34 -14.04 62.53
C GLU A 20 -24.87 -14.35 62.85
N GLY A 21 -23.95 -13.69 62.13
CA GLY A 21 -22.58 -13.51 62.62
C GLY A 21 -22.57 -12.72 63.94
N PRO A 22 -21.52 -12.88 64.77
CA PRO A 22 -21.48 -12.29 66.11
C PRO A 22 -21.57 -10.76 66.06
N LYS A 23 -22.14 -10.15 67.11
CA LYS A 23 -22.05 -8.70 67.32
C LYS A 23 -20.69 -8.31 67.88
N CYS A 24 -20.16 -7.19 67.42
CA CYS A 24 -18.99 -6.56 68.04
C CYS A 24 -19.40 -5.79 69.32
N TYR A 25 -18.43 -5.24 70.06
CA TYR A 25 -18.71 -4.45 71.27
C TYR A 25 -19.40 -3.08 71.01
N CYS A 26 -19.70 -2.74 69.76
CA CYS A 26 -20.56 -1.61 69.41
C CYS A 26 -22.03 -2.03 69.21
N ASP A 27 -22.37 -3.29 69.50
CA ASP A 27 -23.66 -3.94 69.19
C ASP A 27 -24.03 -4.00 67.70
N LEU A 28 -23.05 -3.76 66.83
CA LEU A 28 -23.18 -3.92 65.39
C LEU A 28 -22.72 -5.30 64.94
N LYS A 29 -23.37 -5.85 63.91
CA LYS A 29 -23.00 -7.15 63.31
C LYS A 29 -21.56 -7.09 62.79
N ALA A 30 -20.71 -8.01 63.26
CA ALA A 30 -19.32 -8.06 62.85
C ALA A 30 -19.19 -8.46 61.37
N LYS A 31 -18.21 -7.88 60.68
CA LYS A 31 -17.91 -8.18 59.28
C LYS A 31 -16.93 -9.34 59.18
N SER A 32 -17.21 -10.28 58.28
CA SER A 32 -16.27 -11.34 57.94
C SER A 32 -15.24 -10.88 56.94
N THR A 33 -13.97 -11.09 57.25
CA THR A 33 -12.83 -10.73 56.40
C THR A 33 -11.86 -11.90 56.31
N ILE A 34 -11.13 -12.03 55.20
CA ILE A 34 -10.07 -13.02 55.03
C ILE A 34 -8.75 -12.40 55.52
N ALA A 35 -8.01 -13.13 56.36
CA ALA A 35 -6.68 -12.71 56.78
C ALA A 35 -5.67 -12.91 55.64
N PHE A 36 -4.81 -11.91 55.44
CA PHE A 36 -3.74 -11.92 54.43
C PHE A 36 -2.34 -12.05 55.06
N THR A 37 -2.24 -12.26 56.37
CA THR A 37 -0.94 -12.46 57.06
C THR A 37 -0.33 -13.81 56.70
N LYS A 38 0.99 -13.93 56.79
CA LYS A 38 1.74 -15.15 56.44
C LYS A 38 1.22 -16.38 57.19
N GLU A 39 0.89 -16.23 58.47
CA GLU A 39 0.50 -17.33 59.36
C GLU A 39 -0.99 -17.73 59.22
N ASN A 40 -1.84 -16.82 58.76
CA ASN A 40 -3.29 -16.99 58.71
C ASN A 40 -3.88 -16.75 57.32
N PHE A 41 -3.06 -16.82 56.26
CA PHE A 41 -3.52 -16.52 54.91
C PHE A 41 -4.71 -17.38 54.50
N GLY A 42 -5.78 -16.73 54.02
CA GLY A 42 -7.01 -17.41 53.61
C GLY A 42 -7.96 -17.74 54.76
N ARG A 43 -7.55 -17.57 56.03
CA ARG A 43 -8.41 -17.83 57.20
C ARG A 43 -9.36 -16.67 57.45
N ARG A 44 -10.65 -16.94 57.63
CA ARG A 44 -11.64 -15.88 57.90
C ARG A 44 -11.68 -15.50 59.38
N PHE A 45 -11.87 -14.22 59.65
CA PHE A 45 -12.14 -13.65 60.97
C PHE A 45 -13.31 -12.67 60.90
N TRP A 46 -13.94 -12.45 62.04
CA TRP A 46 -14.94 -11.43 62.30
C TRP A 46 -14.26 -10.21 62.91
N GLY A 47 -14.55 -9.02 62.37
CA GLY A 47 -14.04 -7.75 62.87
C GLY A 47 -15.13 -6.70 63.04
N CYS A 48 -14.90 -5.69 63.86
CA CYS A 48 -15.78 -4.53 63.97
C CYS A 48 -15.96 -3.86 62.59
N VAL A 49 -17.21 -3.55 62.22
CA VAL A 49 -17.52 -2.85 60.95
C VAL A 49 -16.89 -1.47 60.88
N LYS A 50 -16.75 -0.78 62.02
CA LYS A 50 -16.16 0.56 62.12
C LYS A 50 -14.64 0.59 62.08
N PHE A 51 -13.96 -0.56 61.87
CA PHE A 51 -12.48 -0.66 61.93
C PHE A 51 -11.76 0.38 61.05
N LYS A 52 -12.32 0.75 59.90
CA LYS A 52 -11.74 1.76 59.01
C LYS A 52 -12.12 3.20 59.36
N ASP A 53 -13.12 3.40 60.20
CA ASP A 53 -13.74 4.71 60.48
C ASP A 53 -13.17 5.38 61.74
N GLY A 54 -12.09 4.82 62.33
CA GLY A 54 -11.42 5.34 63.53
C GLY A 54 -12.18 5.12 64.86
N GLY A 55 -13.51 5.00 64.83
CA GLY A 55 -14.37 4.76 66.00
C GLY A 55 -14.64 3.26 66.29
N HIS A 56 -13.62 2.40 66.17
CA HIS A 56 -13.79 0.95 66.31
C HIS A 56 -13.54 0.42 67.72
N CYS A 57 -14.28 -0.62 68.09
CA CYS A 57 -14.14 -1.26 69.39
C CYS A 57 -13.09 -2.39 69.45
N ASN A 58 -12.28 -2.57 68.41
CA ASN A 58 -11.26 -3.63 68.32
C ASN A 58 -11.78 -5.07 68.43
N TYR A 59 -13.09 -5.29 68.28
CA TYR A 59 -13.64 -6.65 68.26
C TYR A 59 -12.97 -7.49 67.17
N PHE A 60 -12.49 -8.66 67.56
CA PHE A 60 -11.85 -9.64 66.69
C PHE A 60 -12.18 -11.06 67.16
N ALA A 61 -12.61 -11.92 66.25
CA ALA A 61 -12.80 -13.34 66.52
C ALA A 61 -12.50 -14.18 65.27
N TRP A 62 -11.82 -15.31 65.41
CA TRP A 62 -11.63 -16.22 64.28
C TRP A 62 -12.95 -16.91 63.90
N ARG A 63 -13.31 -16.86 62.61
CA ARG A 63 -14.47 -17.61 62.08
C ARG A 63 -14.08 -19.05 61.80
N ASP A 64 -12.97 -19.23 61.08
CA ASP A 64 -12.48 -20.55 60.71
C ASP A 64 -11.51 -21.08 61.78
N PRO A 65 -11.43 -22.39 62.00
CA PRO A 65 -10.40 -22.98 62.84
C PRO A 65 -9.00 -22.67 62.28
N LYS A 66 -7.98 -22.83 63.13
CA LYS A 66 -6.60 -22.65 62.69
C LYS A 66 -6.28 -23.67 61.60
N MET A 67 -5.77 -23.20 60.47
CA MET A 67 -5.38 -24.08 59.38
C MET A 67 -4.29 -25.06 59.84
N CYS A 68 -4.42 -26.31 59.41
CA CYS A 68 -3.43 -27.35 59.70
C CYS A 68 -2.06 -26.99 59.08
N SER A 69 -1.00 -27.59 59.61
CA SER A 69 0.37 -27.36 59.14
C SER A 69 0.53 -27.68 57.66
N TYR A 70 -0.14 -28.73 57.18
CA TYR A 70 -0.14 -29.12 55.76
C TYR A 70 -0.78 -28.05 54.86
N GLY A 71 -2.01 -27.62 55.17
CA GLY A 71 -2.71 -26.61 54.38
C GLY A 71 -1.92 -25.29 54.29
N ARG A 72 -1.29 -24.88 55.41
CA ARG A 72 -0.44 -23.69 55.44
C ARG A 72 0.78 -23.82 54.53
N ARG A 73 1.46 -24.97 54.57
CA ARG A 73 2.61 -25.25 53.69
C ARG A 73 2.22 -25.19 52.22
N VAL A 74 1.09 -25.80 51.85
CA VAL A 74 0.59 -25.82 50.46
C VAL A 74 0.31 -24.40 49.97
N ILE A 75 -0.48 -23.62 50.71
CA ILE A 75 -0.82 -22.25 50.33
C ILE A 75 0.42 -21.36 50.24
N THR A 76 1.36 -21.51 51.18
CA THR A 76 2.62 -20.75 51.15
C THR A 76 3.43 -21.08 49.90
N LYS A 77 3.55 -22.37 49.56
CA LYS A 77 4.26 -22.85 48.38
C LYS A 77 3.62 -22.34 47.09
N LEU A 78 2.29 -22.41 46.98
CA LEU A 78 1.55 -21.92 45.82
C LEU A 78 1.74 -20.41 45.60
N ARG A 79 1.76 -19.61 46.66
CA ARG A 79 2.03 -18.16 46.53
C ARG A 79 3.46 -17.87 46.08
N ALA A 80 4.43 -18.62 46.60
CA ALA A 80 5.82 -18.50 46.17
C ALA A 80 5.96 -18.85 44.68
N MET A 81 5.40 -19.99 44.26
CA MET A 81 5.38 -20.43 42.87
C MET A 81 4.70 -19.41 41.94
N HIS A 82 3.54 -18.87 42.33
CA HIS A 82 2.85 -17.86 41.54
C HIS A 82 3.64 -16.57 41.42
N SER A 83 4.32 -16.14 42.50
CA SER A 83 5.17 -14.96 42.47
C SER A 83 6.39 -15.17 41.58
N GLN A 84 7.01 -16.35 41.65
CA GLN A 84 8.13 -16.75 40.79
C GLN A 84 7.72 -16.81 39.32
N SER A 85 6.62 -17.51 38.99
CA SER A 85 6.11 -17.62 37.63
C SER A 85 5.77 -16.26 37.03
N ARG A 86 5.19 -15.34 37.81
CA ARG A 86 4.99 -13.95 37.39
C ARG A 86 6.30 -13.21 37.15
N GLY A 87 7.30 -13.41 38.01
CA GLY A 87 8.63 -12.85 37.84
C GLY A 87 9.29 -13.35 36.56
N GLU A 88 9.30 -14.67 36.35
CA GLU A 88 9.79 -15.32 35.14
C GLU A 88 9.08 -14.80 33.89
N GLN A 89 7.74 -14.68 33.93
CA GLN A 89 6.98 -14.09 32.83
C GLN A 89 7.43 -12.65 32.52
N CYS A 90 7.56 -11.80 33.53
CA CYS A 90 8.07 -10.44 33.33
C CYS A 90 9.51 -10.44 32.78
N THR A 91 10.34 -11.43 33.15
CA THR A 91 11.70 -11.55 32.60
C THR A 91 11.69 -11.94 31.12
N TRP A 92 10.87 -12.91 30.72
CA TRP A 92 10.73 -13.33 29.33
C TRP A 92 10.18 -12.20 28.47
N GLU A 93 9.14 -11.50 28.94
CA GLU A 93 8.59 -10.33 28.24
C GLU A 93 9.63 -9.21 28.05
N SER A 94 10.55 -9.06 29.00
CA SER A 94 11.65 -8.09 28.90
C SER A 94 12.72 -8.52 27.90
N ILE A 95 13.12 -9.79 27.92
CA ILE A 95 14.11 -10.36 27.00
C ILE A 95 13.61 -10.29 25.55
N GLU A 96 12.34 -10.60 25.32
CA GLU A 96 11.75 -10.57 23.97
C GLU A 96 11.44 -9.16 23.46
N ARG A 97 11.50 -8.13 24.31
CA ARG A 97 11.17 -6.76 23.90
C ARG A 97 12.12 -6.23 22.84
N GLU A 98 13.41 -6.46 23.02
CA GLU A 98 14.45 -5.95 22.13
C GLU A 98 14.41 -6.64 20.74
N PRO A 99 14.39 -7.99 20.64
CA PRO A 99 14.20 -8.66 19.34
C PRO A 99 12.89 -8.29 18.63
N ARG A 100 11.79 -8.08 19.39
CA ARG A 100 10.54 -7.58 18.80
C ARG A 100 10.71 -6.19 18.21
N HIS A 101 11.34 -5.28 18.96
CA HIS A 101 11.58 -3.93 18.49
C HIS A 101 12.48 -3.91 17.26
N GLU A 102 13.56 -4.69 17.25
CA GLU A 102 14.42 -4.86 16.08
C GLU A 102 13.64 -5.38 14.88
N THR A 103 12.78 -6.38 15.08
CA THR A 103 11.93 -6.92 14.01
C THR A 103 10.97 -5.87 13.47
N GLU A 104 10.33 -5.07 14.34
CA GLU A 104 9.44 -3.97 13.94
C GLU A 104 10.20 -2.91 13.12
N VAL A 105 11.41 -2.54 13.54
CA VAL A 105 12.26 -1.58 12.82
C VAL A 105 12.66 -2.14 11.45
N ILE A 106 13.07 -3.41 11.37
CA ILE A 106 13.41 -4.05 10.10
C ILE A 106 12.21 -4.06 9.17
N VAL A 107 11.04 -4.49 9.65
CA VAL A 107 9.81 -4.52 8.84
C VAL A 107 9.47 -3.12 8.33
N ALA A 108 9.48 -2.11 9.19
CA ALA A 108 9.22 -0.73 8.79
C ALA A 108 10.21 -0.23 7.73
N MET A 109 11.50 -0.52 7.91
CA MET A 109 12.54 -0.13 6.96
C MET A 109 12.40 -0.85 5.61
N THR A 110 12.06 -2.14 5.61
CA THR A 110 11.82 -2.89 4.38
C THR A 110 10.59 -2.39 3.61
N GLU A 111 9.52 -2.02 4.31
CA GLU A 111 8.33 -1.45 3.67
C GLU A 111 8.61 -0.06 3.10
N GLN A 112 9.37 0.78 3.80
CA GLN A 112 9.82 2.06 3.25
C GLN A 112 10.63 1.86 1.96
N HIS A 113 11.62 0.97 1.98
CA HIS A 113 12.45 0.73 0.80
C HIS A 113 11.65 0.15 -0.38
N ARG A 114 10.66 -0.72 -0.09
CA ARG A 114 9.72 -1.22 -1.10
C ARG A 114 8.98 -0.06 -1.78
N GLU A 115 8.43 0.88 -1.01
CA GLU A 115 7.71 2.03 -1.56
C GLU A 115 8.62 2.93 -2.40
N GLU A 116 9.87 3.15 -1.98
CA GLU A 116 10.88 3.87 -2.76
C GLU A 116 11.14 3.21 -4.12
N ILE A 117 11.31 1.88 -4.15
CA ILE A 117 11.49 1.12 -5.40
C ILE A 117 10.27 1.27 -6.30
N VAL A 118 9.06 1.12 -5.75
CA VAL A 118 7.81 1.25 -6.52
C VAL A 118 7.67 2.66 -7.09
N ASN A 119 7.97 3.70 -6.31
CA ASN A 119 7.88 5.08 -6.76
C ASN A 119 8.91 5.39 -7.85
N MET A 120 10.16 4.94 -7.67
CA MET A 120 11.21 5.09 -8.68
C MET A 120 10.85 4.36 -9.97
N SER A 121 10.28 3.15 -9.88
CA SER A 121 9.82 2.40 -11.05
C SER A 121 8.72 3.14 -11.81
N LYS A 122 7.75 3.73 -11.10
CA LYS A 122 6.70 4.57 -11.71
C LYS A 122 7.28 5.77 -12.43
N GLN A 123 8.24 6.46 -11.79
CA GLN A 123 8.91 7.61 -12.39
C GLN A 123 9.63 7.23 -13.69
N HIS A 124 10.36 6.12 -13.67
CA HIS A 124 11.06 5.63 -14.85
C HIS A 124 10.10 5.25 -15.99
N CYS A 125 8.93 4.66 -15.69
CA CYS A 125 7.90 4.39 -16.70
C CYS A 125 7.42 5.67 -17.39
N ILE A 126 7.17 6.73 -16.62
CA ILE A 126 6.75 8.03 -17.16
C ILE A 126 7.83 8.63 -18.07
N GLU A 127 9.10 8.56 -17.64
CA GLU A 127 10.22 9.07 -18.43
C GLU A 127 10.42 8.30 -19.74
N ILE A 128 10.31 6.97 -19.71
CA ILE A 128 10.35 6.13 -20.91
C ILE A 128 9.21 6.52 -21.87
N GLU A 129 7.99 6.67 -21.38
CA GLU A 129 6.85 7.02 -22.21
C GLU A 129 7.02 8.40 -22.84
N LYS A 130 7.49 9.38 -22.06
CA LYS A 130 7.81 10.73 -22.57
C LYS A 130 8.88 10.67 -23.66
N LEU A 131 9.95 9.91 -23.45
CA LEU A 131 11.02 9.75 -24.44
C LEU A 131 10.50 9.06 -25.71
N ASN A 132 9.65 8.05 -25.57
CA ASN A 132 9.03 7.35 -26.70
C ASN A 132 8.13 8.29 -27.53
N VAL A 133 7.32 9.13 -26.87
CA VAL A 133 6.49 10.13 -27.55
C VAL A 133 7.37 11.15 -28.29
N GLN A 134 8.43 11.64 -27.65
CA GLN A 134 9.35 12.59 -28.27
C GLN A 134 10.06 11.97 -29.48
N ASN A 135 10.55 10.74 -29.35
CA ASN A 135 11.21 10.04 -30.44
C ASN A 135 10.27 9.81 -31.62
N ARG A 136 9.01 9.45 -31.37
CA ARG A 136 8.00 9.32 -32.42
C ARG A 136 7.77 10.64 -33.14
N ALA A 137 7.59 11.74 -32.40
CA ALA A 137 7.42 13.07 -32.99
C ALA A 137 8.63 13.50 -33.83
N ASN A 138 9.85 13.19 -33.38
CA ASN A 138 11.07 13.45 -34.13
C ASN A 138 11.11 12.65 -35.44
N ILE A 139 10.76 11.36 -35.40
CA ILE A 139 10.70 10.51 -36.60
C ILE A 139 9.64 11.04 -37.57
N ASP A 140 8.45 11.42 -37.08
CA ASP A 140 7.38 11.98 -37.92
C ASP A 140 7.83 13.30 -38.59
N ALA A 141 8.53 14.17 -37.85
CA ALA A 141 9.09 15.40 -38.39
C ALA A 141 10.14 15.12 -39.49
N MET A 142 11.02 14.13 -39.28
CA MET A 142 11.98 13.70 -40.30
C MET A 142 11.29 13.17 -41.55
N ILE A 143 10.23 12.35 -41.40
CA ILE A 143 9.45 11.84 -42.53
C ILE A 143 8.80 12.98 -43.32
N VAL A 144 8.23 13.98 -42.64
CA VAL A 144 7.62 15.15 -43.28
C VAL A 144 8.68 15.95 -44.04
N GLN A 145 9.84 16.19 -43.44
CA GLN A 145 10.94 16.90 -44.11
C GLN A 145 11.40 16.16 -45.36
N HIS A 146 11.63 14.86 -45.26
CA HIS A 146 12.06 14.06 -46.41
C HIS A 146 11.02 14.05 -47.54
N ARG A 147 9.72 14.03 -47.19
CA ARG A 147 8.65 14.14 -48.18
C ARG A 147 8.67 15.48 -48.92
N LEU A 148 8.97 16.58 -48.22
CA LEU A 148 9.09 17.91 -48.83
C LEU A 148 10.29 17.97 -49.79
N GLU A 149 11.44 17.39 -49.39
CA GLU A 149 12.62 17.30 -50.27
C GLU A 149 12.30 16.54 -51.56
N ILE A 150 11.65 15.38 -51.47
CA ILE A 150 11.20 14.60 -52.64
C ILE A 150 10.23 15.43 -53.52
N ASP A 151 9.30 16.16 -52.92
CA ASP A 151 8.35 16.99 -53.68
C ASP A 151 9.06 18.13 -54.44
N VAL A 152 10.06 18.76 -53.81
CA VAL A 152 10.90 19.77 -54.46
C VAL A 152 11.68 19.17 -55.62
N GLU A 153 12.34 18.02 -55.44
CA GLU A 153 13.08 17.34 -56.50
C GLU A 153 12.17 16.92 -57.67
N ARG A 154 10.96 16.43 -57.36
CA ARG A 154 9.94 16.12 -58.37
C ARG A 154 9.56 17.38 -59.15
N ARG A 155 9.25 18.49 -58.49
CA ARG A 155 8.91 19.76 -59.17
C ARG A 155 10.04 20.29 -60.05
N VAL A 156 11.29 20.20 -59.58
CA VAL A 156 12.46 20.58 -60.41
C VAL A 156 12.55 19.70 -61.66
N SER A 157 12.31 18.39 -61.51
CA SER A 157 12.30 17.45 -62.64
C SER A 157 11.16 17.72 -63.62
N ASP A 158 9.95 18.02 -63.12
CA ASP A 158 8.79 18.37 -63.94
C ASP A 158 9.03 19.63 -64.78
N VAL A 159 9.66 20.66 -64.19
CA VAL A 159 10.05 21.89 -64.91
C VAL A 159 11.05 21.58 -66.02
N LYS A 160 12.07 20.75 -65.75
CA LYS A 160 13.05 20.32 -66.78
C LYS A 160 12.37 19.56 -67.92
N ILE A 161 11.52 18.58 -67.60
CA ILE A 161 10.77 17.79 -68.58
C ILE A 161 9.87 18.69 -69.43
N SER A 162 9.16 19.63 -68.81
CA SER A 162 8.35 20.62 -69.52
C SER A 162 9.20 21.46 -70.49
N GLY A 163 10.38 21.91 -70.06
CA GLY A 163 11.33 22.63 -70.90
C GLY A 163 11.80 21.81 -72.11
N TYR A 164 12.17 20.54 -71.91
CA TYR A 164 12.55 19.64 -73.00
C TYR A 164 11.40 19.42 -74.00
N ARG A 165 10.16 19.24 -73.50
CA ARG A 165 8.97 19.11 -74.34
C ARG A 165 8.71 20.36 -75.18
N ALA A 166 8.87 21.55 -74.59
CA ALA A 166 8.71 22.81 -75.31
C ALA A 166 9.77 22.97 -76.42
N ALA A 167 11.04 22.71 -76.12
CA ALA A 167 12.13 22.77 -77.10
C ALA A 167 11.92 21.78 -78.26
N LEU A 168 11.53 20.53 -77.95
CA LEU A 168 11.17 19.53 -78.96
C LEU A 168 10.02 20.02 -79.84
N GLY A 169 8.98 20.62 -79.24
CA GLY A 169 7.88 21.24 -79.97
C GLY A 169 8.36 22.28 -80.96
N VAL A 170 9.20 23.23 -80.53
CA VAL A 170 9.79 24.26 -81.41
C VAL A 170 10.60 23.63 -82.54
N CYS A 171 11.45 22.64 -82.26
CA CYS A 171 12.21 21.93 -83.28
C CYS A 171 11.30 21.28 -84.33
N LEU A 172 10.24 20.58 -83.90
CA LEU A 172 9.27 19.97 -84.80
C LEU A 172 8.57 21.04 -85.66
N PHE A 173 8.11 22.15 -85.07
CA PHE A 173 7.51 23.25 -85.81
C PHE A 173 8.44 23.82 -86.90
N LEU A 174 9.71 24.02 -86.58
CA LEU A 174 10.72 24.50 -87.54
C LEU A 174 10.93 23.48 -88.68
N ILE A 175 11.06 22.19 -88.36
CA ILE A 175 11.24 21.13 -89.36
C ILE A 175 10.02 21.07 -90.30
N PHE A 176 8.80 21.06 -89.75
CA PHE A 176 7.57 21.09 -90.56
C PHE A 176 7.48 22.35 -91.41
N GLY A 177 7.88 23.51 -90.89
CA GLY A 177 7.92 24.76 -91.64
C GLY A 177 8.91 24.71 -92.82
N ILE A 178 10.11 24.20 -92.60
CA ILE A 178 11.12 24.00 -93.66
C ILE A 178 10.59 23.03 -94.73
N PHE A 179 10.00 21.90 -94.29
CA PHE A 179 9.45 20.91 -95.21
C PHE A 179 8.31 21.48 -96.05
N ALA A 180 7.40 22.24 -95.44
CA ALA A 180 6.31 22.94 -96.14
C ALA A 180 6.84 23.99 -97.13
N ALA A 181 7.84 24.79 -96.73
CA ALA A 181 8.47 25.78 -97.61
C ALA A 181 9.17 25.11 -98.80
N HIS A 182 9.85 23.97 -98.58
CA HIS A 182 10.48 23.19 -99.64
C HIS A 182 9.46 22.61 -100.62
N ILE A 183 8.33 22.07 -100.13
CA ILE A 183 7.21 21.61 -100.97
C ILE A 183 6.67 22.76 -101.85
N PHE A 184 6.52 23.96 -101.27
CA PHE A 184 6.04 25.14 -101.98
C PHE A 184 7.04 25.62 -103.05
N SER A 185 8.34 25.67 -102.71
CA SER A 185 9.40 26.15 -103.61
C SER A 185 9.74 25.19 -104.76
N THR A 186 9.54 23.88 -104.56
CA THR A 186 9.79 22.86 -105.61
C THR A 186 8.59 22.67 -106.54
N GLY A 187 7.50 23.43 -106.36
CA GLY A 187 6.33 23.35 -107.23
C GLY A 187 5.52 22.05 -107.10
N LEU A 188 5.77 21.25 -106.06
CA LEU A 188 4.97 20.05 -105.74
C LEU A 188 3.54 20.42 -105.29
N CYS A 189 3.28 21.70 -105.00
CA CYS A 189 1.94 22.25 -104.91
C CYS A 189 1.48 22.76 -106.28
N THR A 190 1.13 21.85 -107.20
CA THR A 190 0.22 22.18 -108.29
C THR A 190 -1.19 21.72 -107.90
N PRO A 191 -2.15 22.63 -107.65
CA PRO A 191 -3.52 22.32 -107.98
C PRO A 191 -3.60 22.39 -109.52
N LEU A 192 -4.16 21.35 -110.14
CA LEU A 192 -4.53 21.28 -111.56
C LEU A 192 -3.47 20.75 -112.56
N LYS A 193 -3.28 19.42 -112.55
CA LYS A 193 -3.40 18.57 -113.76
C LYS A 193 -4.11 17.25 -113.44
N LEU A 194 -5.34 17.33 -112.93
CA LEU A 194 -6.40 16.56 -113.59
C LEU A 194 -6.64 17.29 -114.91
N MET A 195 -6.54 16.60 -116.04
CA MET A 195 -6.80 17.03 -117.44
C MET A 195 -5.55 16.89 -118.33
N LEU A 196 -5.64 15.88 -119.22
CA LEU A 196 -4.88 15.62 -120.45
C LEU A 196 -3.45 15.05 -120.37
N ALA A 197 -3.38 13.72 -120.41
CA ALA A 197 -2.74 12.89 -121.46
C ALA A 197 -2.97 11.42 -121.04
N ALA A 198 -3.92 10.64 -121.57
CA ALA A 198 -4.09 10.22 -122.97
C ALA A 198 -2.78 9.67 -123.56
#